data_AF-A0A3C1UBN0-F1
#
_entry.id   AF-A0A3C1UBN0-F1
#
_cell.length_a   1.000
_cell.length_b   1.000
_cell.length_c   1.000
_cell.angle_alpha   90.00
_cell.angle_beta   90.00
_cell.angle_gamma   90.00
#
_symmetry.space_group_name_H-M   'P 1'
#
loop_
_entity.id
_entity.type
_entity.pdbx_description
1 polymer ?
#
loop_
_entity_poly.entity_id
_entity_poly.type
_entity_poly.pdbx_seq_one_letter_code
_entity_poly.pdbx_strand_id
1 'polypeptide(L)'
;KQGVIAQQIDVLPTLMGMLGYDKPYIAFGCDLLHTPAAQTWAFNYNNGVYQYFKGDFLLQFDGQKTKALYRFKTDPLLKQNLAGKLPIQSQLENELKSLIQQYMHRMTTNTLIMK
;
A
#
# COMPACT_ATOMS: atom_id res chain seq x y z
N LYS A 1 20.70 -5.35 2.01
CA LYS A 1 19.89 -4.47 1.13
C LYS A 1 18.45 -4.53 1.61
N GLN A 2 17.80 -3.40 1.84
CA GLN A 2 16.38 -3.38 2.20
C GLN A 2 15.58 -3.82 0.97
N GLY A 3 14.76 -4.88 1.11
CA GLY A 3 13.95 -5.39 0.00
C GLY A 3 12.84 -4.41 -0.37
N VAL A 4 12.60 -4.28 -1.68
CA VAL A 4 11.46 -3.53 -2.24
C VAL A 4 10.17 -4.32 -2.02
N ILE A 5 9.08 -3.63 -1.65
CA ILE A 5 7.73 -4.18 -1.66
C ILE A 5 7.10 -3.82 -3.00
N ALA A 6 6.60 -4.82 -3.73
CA ALA A 6 6.02 -4.64 -5.06
C ALA A 6 4.60 -5.21 -5.11
N GLN A 7 3.77 -4.64 -5.98
CA GLN A 7 2.39 -5.03 -6.22
C GLN A 7 2.02 -4.82 -7.70
N GLN A 8 0.90 -5.42 -8.15
CA GLN A 8 0.50 -5.39 -9.56
C GLN A 8 0.24 -3.98 -10.10
N ILE A 9 -0.30 -3.09 -9.27
CA ILE A 9 -0.63 -1.71 -9.65
C ILE A 9 0.61 -0.82 -9.87
N ASP A 10 1.80 -1.33 -9.55
CA ASP A 10 3.08 -0.65 -9.81
C ASP A 10 3.55 -0.82 -11.26
N VAL A 11 3.00 -1.78 -12.01
CA VAL A 11 3.44 -2.07 -13.39
C VAL A 11 3.31 -0.84 -14.29
N LEU A 12 2.15 -0.16 -14.24
CA LEU A 12 1.90 1.03 -15.05
C LEU A 12 2.91 2.17 -14.76
N PRO A 13 3.03 2.68 -13.52
CA PRO A 13 3.95 3.79 -13.25
C PRO A 13 5.42 3.40 -13.50
N THR A 14 5.80 2.14 -13.24
CA THR A 14 7.15 1.65 -13.54
C THR A 14 7.43 1.68 -15.05
N LEU A 15 6.50 1.18 -15.88
CA LEU A 15 6.65 1.23 -17.34
C LEU A 15 6.71 2.67 -17.87
N MET A 16 5.89 3.58 -17.33
CA MET A 16 5.92 4.99 -17.71
C MET A 16 7.28 5.63 -17.41
N GLY A 17 7.85 5.33 -16.23
CA GLY A 17 9.21 5.75 -15.87
C GLY A 17 10.28 5.19 -16.81
N MET A 18 10.20 3.91 -17.18
CA MET A 18 11.13 3.28 -18.13
C MET A 18 11.06 3.89 -19.53
N LEU A 19 9.87 4.29 -19.98
CA LEU A 19 9.66 4.91 -21.29
C LEU A 19 10.09 6.40 -21.31
N GLY A 20 10.42 6.99 -20.16
CA GLY A 20 10.67 8.42 -20.04
C GLY A 20 9.42 9.26 -20.33
N TYR A 21 8.22 8.72 -20.07
CA TYR A 21 6.96 9.42 -20.30
C TYR A 21 6.80 10.58 -19.30
N ASP A 22 6.75 11.81 -19.81
CA ASP A 22 6.81 13.06 -19.04
C ASP A 22 5.47 13.80 -18.91
N LYS A 23 4.38 13.23 -19.43
CA LYS A 23 3.03 13.81 -19.32
C LYS A 23 2.31 13.32 -18.08
N PRO A 24 1.34 14.10 -17.54
CA PRO A 24 0.54 13.67 -16.39
C PRO A 24 -0.28 12.40 -16.68
N TYR A 25 -0.35 11.49 -15.71
CA TYR A 25 -1.20 10.31 -15.72
C TYR A 25 -1.65 9.98 -14.29
N ILE A 26 -2.66 9.11 -14.17
CA ILE A 26 -3.10 8.59 -12.87
C ILE A 26 -2.58 7.16 -12.72
N ALA A 27 -1.97 6.89 -11.58
CA ALA A 27 -1.62 5.55 -11.13
C ALA A 27 -1.94 5.41 -9.65
N PHE A 28 -2.28 4.19 -9.25
CA PHE A 28 -2.51 3.85 -7.84
C PHE A 28 -1.27 3.24 -7.18
N GLY A 29 -0.32 2.71 -7.96
CA GLY A 29 0.97 2.22 -7.47
C GLY A 29 2.08 3.25 -7.56
N CYS A 30 3.32 2.79 -7.44
CA CYS A 30 4.53 3.60 -7.56
C CYS A 30 5.50 3.04 -8.61
N ASP A 31 6.37 3.90 -9.14
CA ASP A 31 7.46 3.48 -10.03
C ASP A 31 8.55 2.79 -9.20
N LEU A 32 8.68 1.47 -9.33
CA LEU A 32 9.60 0.67 -8.52
C LEU A 32 11.08 0.90 -8.83
N LEU A 33 11.41 1.49 -10.00
CA LEU A 33 12.79 1.76 -10.38
C LEU A 33 13.30 3.09 -9.81
N HIS A 34 12.39 4.04 -9.58
CA HIS A 34 12.72 5.38 -9.09
C HIS A 34 12.23 5.66 -7.66
N THR A 35 11.37 4.81 -7.09
CA THR A 35 10.91 4.94 -5.70
C THR A 35 11.90 4.27 -4.73
N PRO A 36 12.40 4.99 -3.70
CA PRO A 36 13.25 4.37 -2.68
C PRO A 36 12.55 3.20 -1.98
N ALA A 37 13.27 2.09 -1.74
CA ALA A 37 12.70 0.87 -1.14
C ALA A 37 11.92 1.13 0.16
N ALA A 38 12.39 2.04 1.02
CA ALA A 38 11.72 2.41 2.26
C ALA A 38 10.35 3.09 2.07
N GLN A 39 10.10 3.65 0.89
CA GLN A 39 8.83 4.30 0.52
C GLN A 39 7.91 3.38 -0.28
N THR A 40 8.37 2.19 -0.68
CA THR A 40 7.53 1.21 -1.37
C THR A 40 6.56 0.52 -0.40
N TRP A 41 5.40 0.16 -0.90
CA TRP A 41 4.32 -0.43 -0.13
C TRP A 41 3.46 -1.31 -1.04
N ALA A 42 2.62 -2.15 -0.43
CA ALA A 42 1.59 -2.88 -1.15
C ALA A 42 0.31 -2.91 -0.32
N PHE A 43 -0.86 -2.87 -0.96
CA PHE A 43 -2.09 -3.29 -0.31
C PHE A 43 -2.89 -4.25 -1.18
N ASN A 44 -3.72 -5.04 -0.53
CA ASN A 44 -4.76 -5.81 -1.17
C ASN A 44 -5.99 -5.90 -0.27
N TYR A 45 -7.09 -6.35 -0.84
CA TYR A 45 -8.31 -6.67 -0.11
C TYR A 45 -8.60 -8.15 -0.25
N ASN A 46 -8.68 -8.86 0.86
CA ASN A 46 -8.92 -10.30 0.90
C ASN A 46 -9.99 -10.63 1.94
N ASN A 47 -11.11 -11.18 1.48
CA ASN A 47 -12.20 -11.69 2.33
C ASN A 47 -12.62 -10.75 3.49
N GLY A 48 -12.90 -9.48 3.17
CA GLY A 48 -13.33 -8.50 4.18
C GLY A 48 -12.19 -7.78 4.90
N VAL A 49 -10.93 -8.10 4.59
CA VAL A 49 -9.76 -7.55 5.28
C VAL A 49 -8.84 -6.86 4.28
N TYR A 50 -8.62 -5.56 4.50
CA TYR A 50 -7.53 -4.82 3.87
C TYR A 50 -6.21 -5.23 4.50
N GLN A 51 -5.25 -5.60 3.66
CA GLN A 51 -3.89 -5.95 4.05
C GLN A 51 -2.94 -4.89 3.53
N TYR A 52 -2.18 -4.25 4.41
CA TYR A 52 -1.23 -3.20 4.04
C TYR A 52 0.19 -3.56 4.48
N PHE A 53 1.10 -3.60 3.52
CA PHE A 53 2.51 -3.91 3.69
C PHE A 53 3.32 -2.64 3.52
N LYS A 54 4.08 -2.26 4.55
CA LYS A 54 5.05 -1.15 4.48
C LYS A 54 6.18 -1.34 5.48
N GLY A 55 7.40 -1.06 5.05
CA GLY A 55 8.58 -1.28 5.87
C GLY A 55 8.67 -2.75 6.28
N ASP A 56 8.60 -3.03 7.58
CA ASP A 56 8.64 -4.40 8.12
C ASP A 56 7.27 -4.93 8.55
N PHE A 57 6.21 -4.14 8.33
CA PHE A 57 4.90 -4.37 8.91
C PHE A 57 3.86 -4.81 7.89
N LEU A 58 3.01 -5.73 8.33
CA LEU A 58 1.72 -6.06 7.72
C LEU A 58 0.61 -5.63 8.69
N LEU A 59 -0.21 -4.68 8.26
CA LEU A 59 -1.44 -4.27 8.94
C LEU A 59 -2.64 -4.97 8.30
N GLN A 60 -3.52 -5.56 9.12
CA GLN A 60 -4.81 -6.09 8.71
C GLN A 60 -5.94 -5.24 9.29
N PHE A 61 -6.81 -4.72 8.43
CA PHE A 61 -7.86 -3.76 8.79
C PHE A 61 -9.21 -4.17 8.16
N ASP A 62 -10.29 -4.20 8.94
CA ASP A 62 -11.61 -4.68 8.47
C ASP A 62 -12.51 -3.58 7.84
N GLY A 63 -11.95 -2.39 7.62
CA GLY A 63 -12.72 -1.21 7.19
C GLY A 63 -13.13 -0.29 8.34
N GLN A 64 -13.14 -0.78 9.58
CA GLN A 64 -13.51 -0.01 10.77
C GLN A 64 -12.38 0.00 11.80
N LYS A 65 -11.75 -1.14 12.06
CA LYS A 65 -10.70 -1.31 13.07
C LYS A 65 -9.57 -2.24 12.61
N THR A 66 -8.41 -2.05 13.22
CA THR A 66 -7.28 -2.97 13.03
C THR A 66 -7.58 -4.32 13.66
N LYS A 67 -7.45 -5.38 12.84
CA LYS A 67 -7.57 -6.78 13.23
C LYS A 67 -6.23 -7.33 13.73
N ALA A 68 -5.15 -6.96 13.05
CA ALA A 68 -3.83 -7.41 13.40
C ALA A 68 -2.72 -6.49 12.87
N LEU A 69 -1.57 -6.56 13.53
CA LEU A 69 -0.32 -5.97 13.07
C LEU A 69 0.79 -7.00 13.25
N TYR A 70 1.57 -7.26 12.21
CA TYR A 70 2.65 -8.25 12.25
C TYR A 70 3.97 -7.66 11.74
N ARG A 71 5.10 -8.18 12.22
CA ARG A 71 6.40 -7.97 11.59
C ARG A 71 6.64 -9.03 10.51
N PHE A 72 5.98 -8.91 9.36
CA PHE A 72 5.87 -9.99 8.36
C PHE A 72 7.22 -10.54 7.85
N LYS A 73 8.28 -9.72 7.87
CA LYS A 73 9.63 -10.15 7.45
C LYS A 73 10.28 -11.13 8.44
N THR A 74 9.98 -10.99 9.73
CA THR A 74 10.54 -11.84 10.79
C THR A 74 9.52 -12.84 11.35
N ASP A 75 8.23 -12.65 11.05
CA ASP A 75 7.12 -13.53 11.42
C ASP A 75 6.29 -13.86 10.18
N PRO A 76 6.82 -14.67 9.24
CA PRO A 76 6.15 -14.99 7.98
C PRO A 76 4.87 -15.83 8.15
N LEU A 77 4.73 -16.50 9.30
CA LEU A 77 3.54 -17.29 9.65
C LEU A 77 2.50 -16.49 10.43
N LEU A 78 2.74 -15.20 10.67
CA LEU A 78 1.82 -14.27 11.32
C LEU A 78 1.33 -14.75 12.70
N LYS A 79 2.25 -15.28 13.52
CA LYS A 79 1.93 -15.86 14.83
C LYS A 79 1.85 -14.80 15.93
N GLN A 80 2.59 -13.70 15.81
CA GLN A 80 2.77 -12.71 16.85
C GLN A 80 2.00 -11.42 16.53
N ASN A 81 0.73 -11.35 16.95
CA ASN A 81 -0.08 -10.15 16.76
C ASN A 81 0.36 -9.01 17.69
N LEU A 82 0.70 -7.87 17.09
CA LEU A 82 1.18 -6.64 17.70
C LEU A 82 0.15 -5.51 17.69
N ALA A 83 -1.11 -5.79 17.33
CA ALA A 83 -2.18 -4.80 17.34
C ALA A 83 -2.33 -4.16 18.73
N GLY A 84 -2.43 -2.83 18.76
CA GLY A 84 -2.51 -2.01 19.96
C GLY A 84 -1.21 -1.86 20.74
N LYS A 85 -0.10 -2.50 20.31
CA LYS A 85 1.16 -2.53 21.07
C LYS A 85 2.22 -1.57 20.54
N LEU A 86 2.12 -1.13 19.28
CA LEU A 86 3.13 -0.32 18.63
C LEU A 86 2.56 1.01 18.10
N PRO A 87 3.27 2.14 18.29
CA PRO A 87 2.80 3.46 17.84
C PRO A 87 2.71 3.59 16.31
N ILE A 88 3.48 2.78 15.56
CA ILE A 88 3.46 2.77 14.10
C ILE A 88 2.09 2.39 13.52
N GLN A 89 1.25 1.70 14.29
CA GLN A 89 -0.07 1.26 13.84
C GLN A 89 -0.92 2.42 13.34
N SER A 90 -0.99 3.53 14.09
CA SER A 90 -1.82 4.68 13.73
C SER A 90 -1.37 5.31 12.42
N GLN A 91 -0.06 5.37 12.16
CA GLN A 91 0.45 5.85 10.88
C GLN A 91 0.04 4.93 9.72
N LEU A 92 0.25 3.61 9.87
CA LEU A 92 -0.11 2.63 8.84
C LEU A 92 -1.61 2.62 8.54
N GLU A 93 -2.44 2.75 9.58
CA GLU A 93 -3.89 2.88 9.42
C GLU A 93 -4.28 4.13 8.62
N ASN A 94 -3.68 5.28 8.94
CA ASN A 94 -3.98 6.54 8.26
C ASN A 94 -3.57 6.50 6.78
N GLU A 95 -2.39 5.94 6.50
CA GLU A 95 -1.92 5.74 5.12
C GLU A 95 -2.86 4.82 4.33
N LEU A 96 -3.23 3.66 4.90
CA LEU A 96 -4.18 2.74 4.27
C LEU A 96 -5.56 3.39 4.03
N LYS A 97 -6.10 4.11 5.02
CA LYS A 97 -7.38 4.82 4.89
C LYS A 97 -7.33 5.88 3.78
N SER A 98 -6.21 6.59 3.64
CA SER A 98 -6.02 7.55 2.54
C SER A 98 -6.04 6.85 1.18
N LEU A 99 -5.37 5.71 1.03
CA LEU A 99 -5.39 4.92 -0.21
C LEU A 99 -6.81 4.45 -0.57
N ILE A 100 -7.54 3.90 0.41
CA ILE A 100 -8.93 3.46 0.23
C ILE A 100 -9.82 4.65 -0.19
N GLN A 101 -9.69 5.78 0.50
CA GLN A 101 -10.48 6.97 0.21
C GLN A 101 -10.22 7.51 -1.19
N GLN A 102 -8.95 7.62 -1.60
CA GLN A 102 -8.58 8.10 -2.94
C GLN A 102 -9.11 7.16 -4.04
N TYR A 103 -8.97 5.85 -3.85
CA TYR A 103 -9.52 4.86 -4.77
C TYR A 103 -11.05 4.98 -4.89
N MET A 104 -11.76 4.92 -3.77
CA MET A 104 -13.23 4.96 -3.75
C MET A 104 -13.77 6.27 -4.31
N HIS A 105 -13.14 7.40 -4.01
CA HIS A 105 -13.56 8.69 -4.53
C HIS A 105 -13.44 8.74 -6.06
N ARG A 106 -12.30 8.31 -6.62
CA ARG A 106 -12.09 8.32 -8.07
C ARG A 106 -13.03 7.37 -8.80
N MET A 107 -13.27 6.19 -8.23
CA MET A 107 -14.19 5.20 -8.80
C MET A 107 -15.63 5.69 -8.81
N THR A 108 -16.12 6.24 -7.70
CA THR A 108 -17.52 6.69 -7.58
C THR A 108 -17.82 7.98 -8.33
N THR A 109 -16.83 8.84 -8.51
CA THR A 109 -16.98 10.11 -9.26
C THR A 109 -16.60 10.02 -10.73
N ASN A 110 -16.18 8.83 -11.20
CA ASN A 110 -15.65 8.62 -12.55
C ASN A 110 -14.49 9.56 -12.90
N THR A 111 -13.62 9.84 -11.93
CA THR A 111 -12.44 10.72 -12.09
C THR A 111 -11.19 9.88 -12.26
N LEU A 112 -11.13 9.11 -13.36
CA LEU A 112 -10.04 8.17 -13.68
C LEU A 112 -9.06 8.69 -14.74
N ILE A 113 -9.33 9.88 -15.28
CA ILE A 113 -8.47 10.59 -16.23
C ILE A 113 -8.07 11.95 -15.64
N MET A 114 -6.91 12.45 -16.05
CA MET A 114 -6.54 13.86 -15.83
C MET A 114 -7.48 14.71 -16.68
N LYS A 115 -8.08 15.75 -16.07
CA LYS A 115 -8.83 16.78 -16.78
C LYS A 115 -7.91 17.92 -17.18
#